data_AF-A0A512UF42-F1
#
_entry.id   AF-A0A512UF42-F1
#
_cell.length_a   1.000
_cell.length_b   1.000
_cell.length_c   1.000
_cell.angle_alpha   90.00
_cell.angle_beta   90.00
_cell.angle_gamma   90.00
#
_symmetry.space_group_name_H-M   'P 1'
#
loop_
_entity.id
_entity.type
_entity.pdbx_description
1 polymer ?
#
loop_
_entity_poly.entity_id
_entity_poly.type
_entity_poly.pdbx_seq_one_letter_code
_entity_poly.pdbx_strand_id
1 'polypeptide(L)'
;MTLITILEGSFGGPKIYENKQYVSPNFARAQIKQQAADQARSRANAAVDRKVKLREQVLKVDPLSNASLFKTSQQHQAEIWAHSALKESPVTSSMALPQQDSPAPNCNKPPSSAYIVKAYLPVGRFAWLRNIRQQPW
;
A
#
# COMPACT_ATOMS: atom_id res chain seq x y z
N MET A 1 20.77 10.32 37.89
CA MET A 1 22.05 10.74 37.25
C MET A 1 22.75 9.50 36.72
N THR A 2 23.09 9.42 35.43
CA THR A 2 23.73 8.24 34.82
C THR A 2 25.01 8.66 34.12
N LEU A 3 26.13 7.99 34.41
CA LEU A 3 27.41 8.27 33.77
C LEU A 3 27.40 7.82 32.30
N ILE A 4 27.93 8.68 31.42
CA ILE A 4 28.02 8.43 29.98
C ILE A 4 29.48 8.12 29.62
N THR A 5 30.35 9.12 29.67
CA THR A 5 31.77 9.03 29.31
C THR A 5 32.60 9.94 30.22
N ILE A 6 33.85 9.58 30.47
CA ILE A 6 34.83 10.44 31.15
C ILE A 6 35.98 10.69 30.17
N LEU A 7 36.33 11.97 30.00
CA LEU A 7 37.45 12.43 29.19
C LEU A 7 38.57 12.89 30.11
N GLU A 8 39.81 12.71 29.70
CA GLU A 8 40.94 13.38 30.34
C GLU A 8 40.89 14.88 30.04
N GLY A 9 41.20 15.74 31.01
CA GLY A 9 41.27 17.19 30.83
C GLY A 9 39.93 17.93 30.98
N SER A 10 39.92 19.19 30.54
CA SER A 10 38.75 20.06 30.62
C SER A 10 38.01 20.06 29.28
N PHE A 11 36.85 19.41 29.23
CA PHE A 11 35.93 19.33 28.08
C PHE A 11 36.52 18.79 26.76
N GLY A 12 37.74 18.23 26.77
CA GLY A 12 38.38 17.64 25.60
C GLY A 12 39.65 16.90 26.00
N GLY A 13 39.97 15.85 25.25
CA GLY A 13 41.06 14.91 25.56
C GLY A 13 40.65 13.47 25.26
N PRO A 14 41.56 12.50 25.41
CA PRO A 14 41.26 11.09 25.18
C PRO A 14 40.17 10.58 26.14
N LYS A 15 39.33 9.66 25.64
CA LYS A 15 38.28 9.01 26.42
C LYS A 15 38.89 7.92 27.30
N ILE A 16 38.91 8.15 28.61
CA ILE A 16 39.48 7.21 29.59
C ILE A 16 38.46 6.18 30.07
N TYR A 17 37.17 6.50 30.02
CA TYR A 17 36.09 5.60 30.42
C TYR A 17 34.82 5.81 29.60
N GLU A 18 34.15 4.71 29.30
CA GLU A 18 32.86 4.68 28.63
C GLU A 18 31.94 3.67 29.30
N ASN A 19 30.72 4.10 29.62
CA ASN A 19 29.71 3.22 30.16
C ASN A 19 29.01 2.43 29.04
N LYS A 20 29.27 1.13 28.98
CA LYS A 20 28.64 0.22 27.99
C LYS A 20 27.16 -0.03 28.24
N GLN A 21 26.66 0.22 29.46
CA GLN A 21 25.25 0.05 29.80
C GLN A 21 24.42 1.28 29.42
N TYR A 22 25.05 2.43 29.18
CA TYR A 22 24.33 3.64 28.81
C TYR A 22 23.82 3.52 27.38
N VAL A 23 22.51 3.70 27.22
CA VAL A 23 21.85 3.77 25.92
C VAL A 23 21.30 5.18 25.73
N SER A 24 21.66 5.84 24.64
CA SER A 24 21.17 7.19 24.37
C SER A 24 19.65 7.17 24.11
N PRO A 25 18.90 8.19 24.56
CA PRO A 25 17.46 8.27 24.30
C PRO A 25 17.16 8.41 22.81
N ASN A 26 18.09 8.99 22.04
CA ASN A 26 18.02 9.04 20.58
C ASN A 26 18.04 7.64 19.97
N PHE A 27 18.94 6.77 20.45
CA PHE A 27 19.03 5.39 19.99
C PHE A 27 17.77 4.59 20.36
N ALA A 28 17.27 4.72 21.59
CA ALA A 28 16.02 4.07 22.00
C ALA A 28 14.83 4.50 21.11
N ARG A 29 14.73 5.80 20.79
CA ARG A 29 13.72 6.29 19.83
C ARG A 29 13.91 5.73 18.43
N ALA A 30 15.15 5.61 17.97
CA ALA A 30 15.45 5.03 16.66
C ALA A 30 14.99 3.56 16.59
N GLN A 31 15.23 2.77 17.65
CA GLN A 31 14.75 1.40 17.74
C GLN A 31 13.22 1.30 17.70
N ILE A 32 12.51 2.15 18.44
CA ILE A 32 11.03 2.18 18.40
C ILE A 32 10.53 2.50 16.99
N LYS A 33 11.14 3.47 16.31
CA LYS A 33 10.80 3.81 14.92
C LYS A 33 11.07 2.65 13.96
N GLN A 34 12.19 1.94 14.15
CA GLN A 34 12.53 0.77 13.35
C GLN A 34 11.50 -0.34 13.53
N GLN A 35 11.12 -0.67 14.77
CA GLN A 35 10.07 -1.66 15.05
C GLN A 35 8.73 -1.27 14.40
N ALA A 36 8.34 0.00 14.47
CA ALA A 36 7.12 0.48 13.82
C ALA A 36 7.18 0.35 12.29
N ALA A 37 8.34 0.64 11.69
CA ALA A 37 8.58 0.46 10.25
C ALA A 37 8.51 -1.03 9.86
N ASP A 38 9.10 -1.92 10.65
CA ASP A 38 9.07 -3.36 10.42
C ASP A 38 7.65 -3.93 10.51
N GLN A 39 6.86 -3.45 11.48
CA GLN A 39 5.44 -3.79 11.57
C GLN A 39 4.65 -3.31 10.34
N ALA A 40 4.90 -2.08 9.89
CA ALA A 40 4.26 -1.55 8.69
C ALA A 40 4.64 -2.37 7.44
N ARG A 41 5.91 -2.75 7.31
CA ARG A 41 6.40 -3.62 6.24
C ARG A 41 5.75 -5.01 6.30
N SER A 42 5.64 -5.60 7.49
CA SER A 42 4.97 -6.89 7.70
C SER A 42 3.50 -6.84 7.27
N ARG A 43 2.77 -5.77 7.63
CA ARG A 43 1.37 -5.58 7.19
C ARG A 43 1.26 -5.46 5.67
N ALA A 44 2.18 -4.74 5.03
CA ALA A 44 2.21 -4.60 3.59
C ALA A 44 2.46 -5.96 2.90
N ASN A 45 3.44 -6.72 3.38
CA ASN A 45 3.75 -8.06 2.86
C ASN A 45 2.55 -9.01 3.06
N ALA A 46 1.93 -9.03 4.24
CA ALA A 46 0.77 -9.86 4.51
C ALA A 46 -0.43 -9.53 3.61
N ALA A 47 -0.60 -8.25 3.23
CA ALA A 47 -1.62 -7.85 2.26
C ALA A 47 -1.32 -8.36 0.85
N VAL A 48 -0.05 -8.39 0.44
CA VAL A 48 0.38 -9.00 -0.83
C VAL A 48 0.16 -10.51 -0.80
N ASP A 49 0.60 -11.18 0.26
CA ASP A 49 0.46 -12.63 0.42
C ASP A 49 -1.00 -13.06 0.39
N ARG A 50 -1.90 -12.27 0.98
CA ARG A 50 -3.35 -12.52 0.90
C ARG A 50 -3.86 -12.50 -0.54
N LYS A 51 -3.40 -11.55 -1.36
CA LYS A 51 -3.78 -11.48 -2.78
C LYS A 51 -3.24 -12.68 -3.57
N VAL A 52 -2.03 -13.13 -3.25
CA VAL A 52 -1.44 -14.33 -3.86
C VAL A 52 -2.26 -15.56 -3.48
N LYS A 53 -2.52 -15.77 -2.19
CA LYS A 53 -3.33 -16.90 -1.69
C LYS A 53 -4.72 -16.93 -2.31
N LEU A 54 -5.40 -15.79 -2.45
CA LEU A 54 -6.70 -15.73 -3.12
C LEU A 54 -6.65 -16.15 -4.59
N ARG A 55 -5.56 -15.83 -5.30
CA ARG A 55 -5.37 -16.27 -6.69
C ARG A 55 -5.04 -17.74 -6.80
N GLU A 56 -4.27 -18.28 -5.86
CA GLU A 56 -3.89 -19.69 -5.83
C GLU A 56 -5.03 -20.60 -5.34
N GLN A 57 -5.91 -20.08 -4.48
CA GLN A 57 -7.07 -20.80 -3.92
C GLN A 57 -8.23 -20.91 -4.92
N VAL A 58 -7.96 -21.03 -6.22
CA VAL A 58 -8.97 -21.37 -7.21
C VAL A 58 -9.17 -22.89 -7.15
N LEU A 59 -10.29 -23.31 -6.57
CA LEU A 59 -10.68 -24.71 -6.55
C LEU A 59 -10.97 -25.18 -7.98
N LYS A 60 -10.53 -26.40 -8.29
CA LYS A 60 -10.88 -27.05 -9.56
C LYS A 60 -12.40 -27.24 -9.58
N VAL A 61 -13.06 -26.74 -10.62
CA VAL A 61 -14.50 -26.92 -10.83
C VAL A 61 -14.76 -28.40 -11.05
N ASP A 62 -15.80 -28.93 -10.39
CA ASP A 62 -16.26 -30.30 -10.59
C ASP A 62 -16.64 -30.50 -12.06
N PRO A 63 -16.07 -31.50 -12.76
CA PRO A 63 -16.38 -31.74 -14.17
C PRO A 63 -17.87 -31.96 -14.45
N LEU A 64 -18.65 -32.47 -13.48
CA LEU A 64 -20.09 -32.71 -13.64
C LEU A 64 -20.97 -31.54 -13.18
N SER A 65 -20.39 -30.37 -12.88
CA SER A 65 -21.17 -29.19 -12.52
C SER A 65 -22.04 -28.71 -13.68
N ASN A 66 -23.27 -28.30 -13.40
CA ASN A 66 -24.17 -27.75 -14.42
C ASN A 66 -23.55 -26.55 -15.15
N ALA A 67 -22.66 -25.78 -14.51
CA ALA A 67 -21.95 -24.68 -15.13
C ALA A 67 -20.86 -25.11 -16.13
N SER A 68 -20.27 -26.31 -15.98
CA SER A 68 -19.35 -26.89 -16.95
C SER A 68 -20.06 -27.68 -18.05
N LEU A 69 -21.20 -28.29 -17.73
CA LEU A 69 -21.98 -29.12 -18.65
C LEU A 69 -22.92 -28.32 -19.55
N PHE A 70 -23.56 -27.28 -19.02
CA PHE A 70 -24.57 -26.50 -19.74
C PHE A 70 -24.03 -25.11 -20.06
N LYS A 71 -23.79 -24.84 -21.34
CA LYS A 71 -23.71 -23.46 -21.85
C LYS A 71 -25.08 -22.84 -21.66
N THR A 72 -25.21 -21.86 -20.78
CA THR A 72 -26.52 -21.24 -20.50
C THR A 72 -27.09 -20.66 -21.80
N SER A 73 -28.38 -20.79 -22.06
CA SER A 73 -29.07 -20.33 -23.29
C SER A 73 -28.81 -18.86 -23.65
N GLN A 74 -28.49 -18.02 -22.66
CA GLN A 74 -28.10 -16.62 -22.86
C GLN A 74 -26.73 -16.44 -23.54
N GLN A 75 -25.79 -17.39 -23.35
CA GLN A 75 -24.48 -17.38 -24.02
C GLN A 75 -24.62 -17.67 -25.52
N HIS A 76 -25.55 -18.57 -25.89
CA HIS A 76 -25.84 -18.85 -27.30
C HIS A 76 -26.48 -17.64 -28.01
N GLN A 77 -27.37 -16.90 -27.33
CA GLN A 77 -27.94 -15.66 -27.87
C GLN A 77 -26.89 -14.55 -28.03
N ALA A 78 -25.97 -14.41 -27.07
CA ALA A 78 -24.85 -13.47 -27.16
C ALA A 78 -23.86 -13.84 -28.29
N GLU A 79 -23.59 -15.12 -28.51
CA GLU A 79 -22.81 -15.61 -29.65
C GLU A 79 -23.52 -15.36 -30.99
N ILE A 80 -24.83 -15.64 -31.08
CA ILE A 80 -25.64 -15.33 -32.28
C ILE A 80 -25.64 -13.82 -32.58
N TRP A 81 -25.74 -12.98 -31.55
CA TRP A 81 -25.64 -11.52 -31.66
C TRP A 81 -24.26 -11.08 -32.17
N ALA A 82 -23.17 -11.63 -31.62
CA ALA A 82 -21.80 -11.33 -32.04
C ALA A 82 -21.49 -11.79 -33.49
N HIS A 83 -22.00 -12.96 -33.89
CA HIS A 83 -21.84 -13.46 -35.27
C HIS A 83 -22.65 -12.64 -36.29
N SER A 84 -23.79 -12.08 -35.90
CA SER A 84 -24.60 -11.22 -36.77
C SER A 84 -23.94 -9.86 -37.01
N ALA A 85 -23.25 -9.30 -36.01
CA ALA A 85 -22.55 -8.03 -36.11
C ALA A 85 -21.34 -8.05 -37.09
N LEU A 86 -20.71 -9.21 -37.31
CA LEU A 86 -19.60 -9.35 -38.27
C LEU A 86 -20.05 -9.45 -39.74
N LYS A 87 -21.35 -9.69 -39.99
CA LYS A 87 -21.92 -9.82 -41.34
C LYS A 87 -22.30 -8.49 -41.97
N GLU A 88 -22.34 -7.41 -41.20
CA GLU A 88 -22.56 -6.05 -41.68
C GLU A 88 -21.23 -5.27 -41.71
N SER A 89 -20.32 -5.70 -42.58
CA SER A 89 -19.22 -4.84 -43.01
C SER A 89 -19.72 -3.95 -44.15
N PRO A 90 -19.89 -2.62 -43.98
CA PRO A 90 -20.08 -1.74 -45.12
C PRO A 90 -18.79 -1.70 -45.94
N VAL A 91 -18.84 -2.26 -47.14
CA VAL A 91 -17.87 -1.99 -48.20
C VAL A 91 -18.04 -0.55 -48.63
N THR A 92 -17.34 0.39 -47.99
CA THR A 92 -17.17 1.75 -48.54
C THR A 92 -15.80 2.31 -48.20
N SER A 93 -14.96 2.23 -49.23
CA SER A 93 -14.20 3.35 -49.82
C SER A 93 -13.16 4.08 -48.97
N SER A 94 -11.94 4.01 -49.48
CA SER A 94 -10.81 4.90 -49.25
C SER A 94 -11.22 6.37 -49.04
N MET A 95 -10.94 6.92 -47.87
CA MET A 95 -10.63 8.34 -47.70
C MET A 95 -9.59 8.51 -46.59
N ALA A 96 -8.67 9.43 -46.86
CA ALA A 96 -7.41 9.66 -46.16
C ALA A 96 -7.56 9.95 -44.65
N LEU A 97 -6.65 9.39 -43.85
CA LEU A 97 -6.36 9.89 -42.51
C LEU A 97 -5.42 11.10 -42.62
N PRO A 98 -5.70 12.24 -41.97
CA PRO A 98 -4.67 13.23 -41.68
C PRO A 98 -3.76 12.68 -40.58
N GLN A 99 -2.44 12.71 -40.82
CA GLN A 99 -1.42 12.48 -39.81
C GLN A 99 -1.62 13.47 -38.65
N GLN A 100 -1.90 12.94 -37.47
CA GLN A 100 -1.72 13.66 -36.21
C GLN A 100 -0.41 13.19 -35.59
N ASP A 101 0.61 14.04 -35.71
CA ASP A 101 1.84 13.90 -34.95
C ASP A 101 1.52 14.01 -33.46
N SER A 102 1.69 12.90 -32.75
CA SER A 102 1.64 12.88 -31.28
C SER A 102 2.97 13.40 -30.74
N PRO A 103 3.00 14.47 -29.92
CA PRO A 103 4.22 14.88 -29.26
C PRO A 103 4.64 13.84 -28.22
N ALA A 104 5.91 13.45 -28.25
CA ALA A 104 6.53 12.54 -27.29
C ALA A 104 6.31 13.00 -25.84
N PRO A 105 6.16 12.08 -24.87
CA PRO A 105 6.02 12.45 -23.46
C PRO A 105 7.31 13.12 -22.98
N ASN A 106 7.23 14.43 -22.73
CA ASN A 106 8.27 15.22 -22.08
C ASN A 106 8.42 14.75 -20.63
N CYS A 107 9.41 13.90 -20.39
CA CYS A 107 9.90 13.50 -19.08
C CYS A 107 10.76 14.60 -18.44
N ASN A 108 10.18 15.76 -18.17
CA ASN A 108 10.73 16.78 -17.29
C ASN A 108 9.61 17.69 -16.76
N LYS A 109 8.86 17.21 -15.78
CA LYS A 109 8.06 18.07 -14.90
C LYS A 109 8.34 17.68 -13.45
N PRO A 110 8.97 18.56 -12.64
CA PRO A 110 9.03 18.32 -11.20
C PRO A 110 7.60 18.34 -10.63
N PRO A 111 7.31 17.58 -9.57
CA PRO A 111 5.98 17.60 -8.97
C PRO A 111 5.69 19.01 -8.45
N SER A 112 4.81 19.70 -9.16
CA SER A 112 4.12 20.89 -8.71
C SER A 112 3.43 20.56 -7.39
N SER A 113 3.76 21.36 -6.38
CA SER A 113 3.14 21.46 -5.06
C SER A 113 1.62 21.30 -5.11
N ALA A 114 1.13 20.07 -4.94
CA ALA A 114 -0.27 19.78 -4.76
C ALA A 114 -0.50 19.47 -3.28
N TYR A 115 -0.89 20.53 -2.58
CA TYR A 115 -1.59 20.59 -1.29
C TYR A 115 -2.00 19.24 -0.71
N ILE A 116 -1.35 18.86 0.38
CA ILE A 116 -1.87 17.88 1.33
C ILE A 116 -3.15 18.48 1.92
N VAL A 117 -4.31 18.06 1.42
CA VAL A 117 -5.58 18.25 2.11
C VAL A 117 -5.53 17.38 3.35
N LYS A 118 -5.09 17.97 4.46
CA LYS A 118 -5.29 17.40 5.80
C LYS A 118 -6.80 17.33 6.03
N ALA A 119 -7.37 16.12 5.94
CA ALA A 119 -8.69 15.83 6.48
C ALA A 119 -8.64 16.08 8.00
N TYR A 120 -9.12 17.24 8.43
CA TYR A 120 -9.47 17.52 9.81
C TYR A 120 -10.68 16.66 10.18
N LEU A 121 -10.46 15.57 10.90
CA LEU A 121 -11.52 14.90 11.64
C LEU A 121 -11.89 15.79 12.86
N PRO A 122 -13.18 16.08 13.08
CA PRO A 122 -13.60 17.04 14.10
C PRO A 122 -13.33 16.52 15.52
N VAL A 123 -12.72 17.40 16.31
CA VAL A 123 -12.49 17.27 17.74
C VAL A 123 -13.77 17.62 18.51
N GLY A 124 -14.21 16.71 19.40
CA GLY A 124 -15.21 16.93 20.46
C GLY A 124 -16.61 16.40 20.11
N ARG A 125 -17.37 15.72 20.97
CA ARG A 125 -17.50 15.83 22.43
C ARG A 125 -18.36 14.64 22.97
N PHE A 126 -18.22 14.32 24.26
CA PHE A 126 -19.09 13.51 25.14
C PHE A 126 -18.99 11.96 25.13
N ALA A 127 -18.26 11.43 26.12
CA ALA A 127 -18.82 10.48 27.09
C ALA A 127 -18.04 10.56 28.41
N TRP A 128 -18.55 11.41 29.31
CA TRP A 128 -18.30 11.32 30.75
C TRP A 128 -18.95 10.03 31.26
N LEU A 129 -18.20 9.14 31.92
CA LEU A 129 -18.59 8.42 33.15
C LEU A 129 -17.59 7.29 33.50
N ARG A 130 -16.96 7.45 34.68
CA ARG A 130 -16.51 6.44 35.65
C ARG A 130 -15.71 5.22 35.15
N ASN A 131 -14.45 5.11 35.57
CA ASN A 131 -14.10 4.14 36.62
C ASN A 131 -12.74 4.45 37.26
N ILE A 132 -12.78 4.82 38.55
CA ILE A 132 -11.62 4.98 39.42
C ILE A 132 -11.35 3.59 40.03
N ARG A 133 -10.26 2.91 39.64
CA ARG A 133 -9.58 1.95 40.53
C ARG A 133 -8.20 1.53 40.04
N GLN A 134 -7.20 2.11 40.72
CA GLN A 134 -5.99 1.48 41.27
C GLN A 134 -4.85 1.00 40.36
N GLN A 135 -3.70 1.64 40.56
CA GLN A 135 -2.36 1.06 40.41
C GLN A 135 -1.77 0.94 41.83
N PRO A 136 -1.25 -0.22 42.26
CA PRO A 136 -0.33 -0.28 43.39
C PRO A 136 1.11 0.00 42.93
N TRP A 137 1.87 0.52 43.89
CA TRP A 137 3.26 0.98 43.83
C TRP A 137 4.25 -0.10 43.41
#